data_AF-A0A966W527-F1
#
_entry.id   AF-A0A966W527-F1
#
_cell.length_a   1.000
_cell.length_b   1.000
_cell.length_c   1.000
_cell.angle_alpha   90.00
_cell.angle_beta   90.00
_cell.angle_gamma   90.00
#
_symmetry.space_group_name_H-M   'P 1'
#
loop_
_entity.id
_entity.type
_entity.pdbx_description
1 polymer ?
#
loop_
_entity_poly.entity_id
_entity_poly.type
_entity_poly.pdbx_seq_one_letter_code
_entity_poly.pdbx_strand_id
1 'polypeptide(L)'
;MIFSYSLKTAVTGLKTNRSRSLLTILGIVIGIAAIILIMSLGQGAQQLILNQVQGMGSKTIIVIPGREPKGPSDAAQVFSDSLKLRDYESLQNKENVPTLGSIMPLLFTGVSASYGSETYRPTIFG
;
A
#
# COMPACT_ATOMS: atom_id res chain seq x y z
N MET A 1 -42.94 -20.46 30.50
CA MET A 1 -42.41 -20.73 31.86
C MET A 1 -41.10 -21.51 31.84
N ILE A 2 -41.00 -22.66 31.17
CA ILE A 2 -39.82 -23.55 31.19
C ILE A 2 -38.49 -22.86 30.83
N PHE A 3 -38.45 -22.04 29.77
CA PHE A 3 -37.22 -21.33 29.36
C PHE A 3 -36.63 -20.42 30.45
N SER A 4 -37.49 -19.70 31.19
CA SER A 4 -37.03 -18.84 32.30
C SER A 4 -36.46 -19.65 33.47
N TYR A 5 -37.00 -20.85 33.74
CA TYR A 5 -36.47 -21.74 34.77
C TYR A 5 -35.11 -22.29 34.36
N SER A 6 -34.97 -22.78 33.12
CA SER A 6 -33.70 -23.28 32.58
C SER A 6 -32.61 -22.21 32.60
N LEU A 7 -32.94 -20.97 32.22
CA LEU A 7 -32.00 -19.85 32.24
C LEU A 7 -31.57 -19.50 33.68
N LYS A 8 -32.51 -19.47 34.63
CA LYS A 8 -32.22 -19.20 36.05
C LYS A 8 -31.34 -20.30 36.67
N THR A 9 -31.57 -21.57 36.30
CA THR A 9 -30.73 -22.70 36.72
C THR A 9 -29.33 -22.61 36.12
N ALA A 10 -29.19 -22.28 34.83
CA ALA A 10 -27.90 -22.12 34.17
C ALA A 10 -27.07 -20.99 34.78
N VAL A 11 -27.66 -19.81 35.03
CA VAL A 11 -26.98 -18.67 35.67
C VAL A 11 -26.54 -19.00 37.09
N THR A 12 -27.36 -19.75 37.84
CA THR A 12 -26.97 -20.25 39.17
C THR A 12 -25.76 -21.18 39.07
N GLY A 13 -25.75 -22.11 38.11
CA GLY A 13 -24.63 -23.02 37.87
C GLY A 13 -23.31 -22.30 37.49
N LEU A 14 -23.39 -21.27 36.65
CA LEU A 14 -22.26 -20.38 36.31
C LEU A 14 -21.70 -19.65 37.53
N LYS A 15 -22.57 -19.20 38.47
CA LYS A 15 -22.16 -18.54 39.72
C LYS A 15 -21.52 -19.49 40.73
N THR A 16 -21.88 -20.77 40.72
CA THR A 16 -21.29 -21.78 41.63
C THR A 16 -19.87 -22.16 41.19
N ASN A 17 -19.62 -22.29 39.88
CA ASN A 17 -18.31 -22.68 39.33
C ASN A 17 -17.53 -21.49 38.71
N ARG A 18 -17.40 -20.39 39.46
CA ARG A 18 -16.88 -19.11 38.93
C ARG A 18 -15.55 -19.23 38.19
N SER A 19 -14.57 -19.93 38.76
CA SER A 19 -13.24 -20.03 38.16
C SER A 19 -13.26 -20.77 36.83
N ARG A 20 -13.93 -21.92 36.77
CA ARG A 20 -14.04 -22.70 35.53
C ARG A 20 -14.81 -21.92 34.46
N SER A 21 -15.93 -21.32 34.82
CA SER A 21 -16.76 -20.54 33.91
C SER A 21 -16.04 -19.28 33.39
N LEU A 22 -15.30 -18.57 34.24
CA LEU A 22 -14.51 -17.40 33.83
C LEU A 22 -13.43 -17.79 32.82
N LEU A 23 -12.65 -18.84 33.09
CA LEU A 23 -11.57 -19.26 32.20
C LEU A 23 -12.10 -19.71 30.83
N THR A 24 -13.25 -20.41 30.78
CA THR A 24 -13.86 -20.81 29.49
C THR A 24 -14.36 -19.62 28.69
N ILE A 25 -15.01 -18.65 29.35
CA ILE A 25 -15.51 -17.45 28.68
C ILE A 25 -14.33 -16.61 28.18
N LEU A 26 -13.29 -16.46 28.99
CA LEU A 26 -12.08 -15.73 28.62
C LEU A 26 -11.41 -16.35 27.39
N GLY A 27 -11.29 -17.67 27.34
CA GLY A 27 -10.72 -18.37 26.19
C GLY A 27 -11.49 -18.10 24.89
N ILE A 28 -12.83 -18.14 24.95
CA ILE A 28 -13.69 -17.84 23.80
C ILE A 28 -13.55 -16.39 23.35
N VAL A 29 -13.55 -15.44 24.29
CA VAL A 29 -13.42 -14.01 23.99
C VAL A 29 -12.08 -13.70 23.33
N ILE A 30 -10.98 -14.22 23.88
CA ILE A 30 -9.64 -14.03 23.30
C ILE A 30 -9.55 -14.69 21.92
N GLY A 31 -10.09 -15.90 21.76
CA GLY A 31 -10.09 -16.61 20.49
C GLY A 31 -10.83 -15.84 19.39
N ILE A 32 -12.05 -15.38 19.65
CA ILE A 32 -12.84 -14.62 18.68
C ILE A 32 -12.19 -13.25 18.40
N ALA A 33 -11.66 -12.58 19.42
CA ALA A 33 -10.97 -11.31 19.25
C ALA A 33 -9.75 -11.44 18.33
N ALA A 34 -8.92 -12.47 18.52
CA ALA A 34 -7.76 -12.72 17.66
C ALA A 34 -8.14 -12.94 16.19
N ILE A 35 -9.20 -13.71 15.94
CA ILE A 35 -9.69 -13.97 14.57
C ILE A 35 -10.16 -12.68 13.90
N ILE A 36 -10.97 -11.87 14.61
CA ILE A 36 -11.49 -10.60 14.09
C ILE A 36 -10.34 -9.62 13.79
N LEU A 37 -9.33 -9.55 14.67
CA LEU A 37 -8.15 -8.71 14.47
C LEU A 37 -7.39 -9.09 13.21
N ILE A 38 -7.09 -10.38 13.03
CA ILE A 38 -6.34 -10.87 11.86
C ILE A 38 -7.14 -10.63 10.57
N MET A 39 -8.45 -10.88 10.57
CA MET A 39 -9.29 -10.62 9.40
C MET A 39 -9.31 -9.14 9.04
N SER A 40 -9.51 -8.27 10.02
CA SER A 40 -9.56 -6.82 9.80
C SER A 40 -8.23 -6.28 9.29
N LEU A 41 -7.12 -6.73 9.87
CA LEU A 41 -5.78 -6.35 9.44
C LEU A 41 -5.49 -6.86 8.02
N GLY A 42 -5.83 -8.12 7.72
CA GLY A 42 -5.63 -8.73 6.41
C GLY A 42 -6.41 -8.01 5.31
N GLN A 43 -7.69 -7.73 5.55
CA GLN A 43 -8.54 -6.97 4.63
C GLN A 43 -8.03 -5.54 4.45
N GLY A 44 -7.64 -4.86 5.53
CA GLY A 44 -7.07 -3.52 5.46
C GLY A 44 -5.78 -3.47 4.64
N ALA A 45 -4.85 -4.39 4.89
CA ALA A 45 -3.60 -4.49 4.14
C ALA A 45 -3.85 -4.78 2.65
N GLN A 46 -4.74 -5.72 2.34
CA GLN A 46 -5.13 -6.02 0.97
C GLN A 46 -5.70 -4.78 0.27
N GLN A 47 -6.57 -4.03 0.94
CA GLN A 47 -7.18 -2.85 0.35
C GLN A 47 -6.17 -1.71 0.13
N LEU A 48 -5.20 -1.54 1.04
CA LEU A 48 -4.11 -0.58 0.85
C LEU A 48 -3.27 -0.91 -0.39
N ILE A 49 -2.90 -2.17 -0.57
CA ILE A 49 -2.14 -2.63 -1.74
C ILE A 49 -2.97 -2.43 -3.01
N LEU A 50 -4.25 -2.83 -2.99
CA LEU A 50 -5.13 -2.66 -4.14
C LEU A 50 -5.29 -1.19 -4.52
N ASN A 51 -5.43 -0.29 -3.55
CA ASN A 51 -5.53 1.15 -3.82
C ASN A 51 -4.25 1.72 -4.44
N GLN A 52 -3.07 1.29 -3.98
CA GLN A 52 -1.79 1.69 -4.55
C GLN A 52 -1.63 1.18 -5.99
N VAL A 53 -1.98 -0.08 -6.24
CA VAL A 53 -1.89 -0.70 -7.57
C VAL A 53 -2.93 -0.09 -8.53
N GLN A 54 -4.16 0.14 -8.06
CA GLN A 54 -5.21 0.80 -8.86
C GLN A 54 -4.80 2.23 -9.24
N GLY A 55 -4.10 2.95 -8.35
CA GLY A 55 -3.56 4.28 -8.65
C GLY A 55 -2.54 4.28 -9.80
N MET A 56 -1.83 3.17 -10.03
CA MET A 56 -0.93 3.01 -11.18
C MET A 56 -1.68 2.66 -12.47
N GLY A 57 -2.88 2.08 -12.37
CA GLY A 57 -3.66 1.61 -13.52
C GLY A 57 -3.10 0.33 -14.15
N SER A 58 -3.97 -0.47 -14.78
CA SER A 58 -3.58 -1.76 -15.39
C SER A 58 -2.88 -1.65 -16.75
N LYS A 59 -2.68 -0.43 -17.25
CA LYS A 59 -2.13 -0.14 -18.60
C LYS A 59 -1.01 0.89 -18.58
N THR A 60 -0.23 0.93 -17.51
CA THR A 60 0.89 1.88 -17.35
C THR A 60 2.20 1.13 -17.44
N ILE A 61 3.09 1.60 -18.32
CA ILE A 61 4.47 1.12 -18.44
C ILE A 61 5.38 2.24 -17.96
N ILE A 62 6.21 1.96 -16.97
CA ILE A 62 7.19 2.91 -16.45
C ILE A 62 8.53 2.60 -17.09
N VAL A 63 9.06 3.55 -17.86
CA VAL A 63 10.39 3.47 -18.46
C VAL A 63 11.33 4.29 -17.60
N ILE A 64 12.24 3.61 -16.91
CA ILE A 64 13.28 4.26 -16.10
C ILE A 64 14.57 4.15 -16.91
N PRO A 65 15.23 5.27 -17.26
CA PRO A 65 16.49 5.19 -17.96
C PRO A 65 17.57 4.63 -17.03
N GLY A 66 18.46 3.85 -17.62
CA GLY A 66 19.63 3.34 -16.94
C GLY A 66 20.34 2.26 -17.74
N ARG A 67 21.58 2.02 -17.36
CA ARG A 67 22.38 0.91 -17.89
C ARG A 67 22.44 -0.21 -16.87
N GLU A 68 22.51 -1.46 -17.34
CA GLU A 68 22.82 -2.58 -16.46
C GLU A 68 24.17 -2.32 -15.78
N PRO A 69 24.23 -2.29 -14.43
CA PRO A 69 25.47 -2.01 -13.73
C PRO A 69 26.44 -3.17 -13.93
N LYS A 70 27.60 -2.90 -14.54
CA LYS A 70 28.67 -3.89 -14.74
C LYS A 70 29.62 -4.02 -13.55
N GLY A 71 29.44 -3.22 -12.50
CA GLY A 71 30.22 -3.29 -11.27
C GLY A 71 29.81 -2.26 -10.21
N PRO A 72 30.43 -2.30 -9.01
CA PRO A 72 30.10 -1.42 -7.88
C PRO A 72 30.26 0.07 -8.18
N SER A 73 31.17 0.42 -9.07
CA SER A 73 31.46 1.80 -9.51
C SER A 73 30.41 2.37 -10.48
N ASP A 74 29.62 1.53 -11.13
CA ASP A 74 28.60 1.92 -12.11
C ASP A 74 27.21 2.11 -11.48
N ALA A 75 27.01 1.76 -10.21
CA ALA A 75 25.73 1.88 -9.51
C ALA A 75 25.22 3.34 -9.47
N ALA A 76 26.13 4.31 -9.37
CA ALA A 76 25.79 5.73 -9.41
C ALA A 76 25.41 6.23 -10.82
N GLN A 77 25.79 5.50 -11.87
CA GLN A 77 25.52 5.86 -13.27
C GLN A 77 24.26 5.19 -13.83
N VAL A 78 23.56 4.37 -13.03
CA VAL A 78 22.26 3.80 -13.40
C VAL A 78 21.23 4.90 -13.67
N PHE A 79 21.35 6.07 -13.05
CA PHE A 79 20.45 7.21 -13.29
C PHE A 79 21.04 8.30 -14.19
N SER A 80 22.20 8.06 -14.81
CA SER A 80 22.93 9.10 -15.57
C SER A 80 22.74 9.02 -17.08
N ASP A 81 22.12 7.97 -17.60
CA ASP A 81 21.59 8.01 -18.97
C ASP A 81 20.22 8.69 -18.92
N SER A 82 19.98 9.66 -19.81
CA SER A 82 18.77 10.47 -19.78
C SER A 82 17.87 10.04 -20.93
N LEU A 83 16.59 9.74 -20.64
CA LEU A 83 15.56 9.78 -21.68
C LEU A 83 15.60 11.15 -22.35
N LYS A 84 15.75 11.19 -23.68
CA LYS A 84 15.82 12.43 -24.44
C LYS A 84 14.49 12.74 -25.10
N LEU A 85 14.32 14.00 -25.51
CA LEU A 85 13.12 14.44 -26.23
C LEU A 85 12.88 13.64 -27.52
N ARG A 86 13.93 13.19 -28.19
CA ARG A 86 13.82 12.31 -29.37
C ARG A 86 13.14 10.98 -29.07
N ASP A 87 13.37 10.42 -27.87
CA ASP A 87 12.76 9.14 -27.47
C ASP A 87 11.25 9.34 -27.24
N TYR A 88 10.86 10.49 -26.68
CA TYR A 88 9.46 10.89 -26.57
C TYR A 88 8.77 11.02 -27.94
N GLU A 89 9.39 11.74 -28.90
CA GLU A 89 8.86 11.88 -30.27
C GLU A 89 8.75 10.52 -30.98
N SER A 90 9.75 9.66 -30.80
CA SER A 90 9.78 8.32 -31.41
C SER A 90 8.66 7.42 -30.87
N LEU A 91 8.34 7.54 -29.58
CA LEU A 91 7.24 6.81 -28.95
C LEU A 91 5.88 7.38 -29.35
N GLN A 92 5.76 8.68 -29.56
CA GLN A 92 4.52 9.33 -30.00
C GLN A 92 4.09 8.87 -31.41
N ASN A 93 5.04 8.41 -32.24
CA ASN A 93 4.76 7.86 -33.55
C ASN A 93 4.00 6.53 -33.46
N LYS A 94 2.74 6.52 -33.93
CA LYS A 94 1.88 5.32 -33.94
C LYS A 94 2.41 4.15 -34.77
N GLU A 95 3.34 4.40 -35.70
CA GLU A 95 4.02 3.33 -36.45
C GLU A 95 4.91 2.47 -35.54
N ASN A 96 5.56 3.09 -34.54
CA ASN A 96 6.43 2.39 -33.60
C ASN A 96 5.62 1.75 -32.46
N VAL A 97 4.59 2.45 -31.95
CA VAL A 97 3.76 1.96 -30.85
C VAL A 97 2.27 2.19 -31.14
N PRO A 98 1.59 1.22 -31.79
CA PRO A 98 0.19 1.38 -32.22
C PRO A 98 -0.82 1.48 -31.07
N THR A 99 -0.47 0.93 -29.90
CA THR A 99 -1.37 0.81 -28.72
C THR A 99 -1.20 1.94 -27.70
N LEU A 100 -0.34 2.92 -28.00
CA LEU A 100 0.00 3.98 -27.05
C LEU A 100 -1.15 4.98 -26.92
N GLY A 101 -1.68 5.13 -25.71
CA GLY A 101 -2.76 6.09 -25.41
C GLY A 101 -2.23 7.47 -25.03
N SER A 102 -1.30 7.54 -24.08
CA SER A 102 -0.72 8.77 -23.57
C SER A 102 0.70 8.52 -23.06
N ILE A 103 1.56 9.53 -23.17
CA ILE A 103 2.92 9.53 -22.61
C ILE A 103 3.00 10.69 -21.62
N MET A 104 3.56 10.42 -20.43
CA MET A 104 3.85 11.45 -19.44
C MET A 104 5.33 11.39 -19.09
N PRO A 105 6.15 12.39 -19.47
CA PRO A 105 7.51 12.49 -18.97
C PRO A 105 7.48 12.84 -17.48
N LEU A 106 8.45 12.31 -16.73
CA LEU A 106 8.65 12.65 -15.32
C LEU A 106 10.04 13.26 -15.16
N LEU A 107 10.09 14.53 -14.79
CA LEU A 107 11.30 15.29 -14.53
C LEU A 107 11.44 15.49 -13.03
N PHE A 108 12.63 15.17 -12.52
CA PHE A 108 13.01 15.43 -11.13
C PHE A 108 13.94 16.64 -11.12
N THR A 109 13.41 17.80 -10.72
CA THR A 109 14.21 19.03 -10.62
C THR A 109 14.08 19.66 -9.25
N GLY A 110 15.21 20.07 -8.68
CA GLY A 110 15.25 20.84 -7.43
C GLY A 110 15.14 22.32 -7.76
N VAL A 111 14.06 22.96 -7.34
CA VAL A 111 13.90 24.41 -7.46
C VAL A 111 14.02 25.03 -6.08
N SER A 112 14.71 26.16 -5.95
CA SER A 112 14.73 26.90 -4.68
C SER A 112 13.47 27.77 -4.62
N ALA A 113 12.57 27.48 -3.69
CA ALA A 113 11.41 28.30 -3.40
C ALA A 113 11.72 29.12 -2.15
N SER A 114 11.76 30.44 -2.28
CA SER A 114 11.88 31.35 -1.13
C SER A 114 10.53 31.93 -0.75
N TYR A 115 10.25 31.98 0.56
CA TYR A 115 9.11 32.71 1.11
C TYR A 115 9.56 33.48 2.34
N GLY A 116 9.42 34.82 2.29
CA GLY A 116 9.97 35.70 3.32
C GLY A 116 11.51 35.62 3.38
N SER A 117 12.07 35.39 4.57
CA SER A 117 13.51 35.21 4.81
C SER A 117 13.98 33.74 4.71
N GLU A 118 13.08 32.80 4.44
CA GLU A 118 13.38 31.36 4.39
C GLU A 118 13.52 30.87 2.95
N THR A 119 14.59 30.15 2.65
CA THR A 119 14.80 29.48 1.36
C THR A 119 14.65 27.98 1.55
N TYR A 120 13.62 27.40 0.93
CA TYR A 120 13.41 25.97 0.88
C TYR A 120 13.81 25.43 -0.50
N ARG A 121 14.37 24.22 -0.56
CA ARG A 121 14.71 23.54 -1.82
C ARG A 121 13.80 22.34 -2.02
N PRO A 122 12.53 22.53 -2.42
CA PRO A 122 11.67 21.42 -2.77
C PRO A 122 12.13 20.75 -4.08
N THR A 123 12.01 19.42 -4.11
CA THR A 123 12.06 18.66 -5.36
C THR A 123 10.68 18.75 -6.00
N ILE A 124 10.59 19.32 -7.20
CA ILE A 124 9.36 19.39 -7.98
C ILE A 124 9.28 18.15 -8.85
N PHE A 125 8.08 17.54 -8.89
CA PHE A 125 7.73 16.44 -9.78
C PHE A 125 6.78 16.99 -10.86
N GLY A 126 7.10 16.78 -12.14
CA GLY A 126 6.28 17.21 -13.26
C GLY A 126 6.78 16.71 -14.61
#